data_AF-A0A4P9XQ45-F1
#
_entry.id   AF-A0A4P9XQ45-F1
#
_cell.length_a   1.000
_cell.length_b   1.000
_cell.length_c   1.000
_cell.angle_alpha   90.00
_cell.angle_beta   90.00
_cell.angle_gamma   90.00
#
_symmetry.space_group_name_H-M   'P 1'
#
loop_
_entity.id
_entity.type
_entity.pdbx_description
1 polymer ?
#
loop_
_entity_poly.entity_id
_entity_poly.type
_entity_poly.pdbx_seq_one_letter_code
_entity_poly.pdbx_strand_id
1 'polypeptide(L)'
;MTEDGISLKEQRERVTGAYLQRSISVGMVILFMYCGWITIRLMRTRPRAIASICCLLQATVGITYSLIAVSTLFPGGATCWASVWAAAVAIAVNDGCVSTVILQKAYVVHQRPRWMLVFGPLIGISIPIIAYTTVTSPAVLGPTCACGFLYPPYYLWMRFGFYFPMDVVFSIAFIRVVYRQYRDVKAKLWKRLMQDGIQVILCMATSHLICLLLVTFDVVGSFSVMVIMIDW
;
A
#
# COMPACT_ATOMS: atom_id res chain seq x y z
N MET A 1 11.97 -6.19 -45.10
CA MET A 1 11.27 -4.88 -45.17
C MET A 1 9.76 -5.13 -45.24
N THR A 2 9.20 -5.53 -44.11
CA THR A 2 7.83 -5.25 -43.68
C THR A 2 8.00 -4.99 -42.20
N GLU A 3 8.18 -3.71 -41.90
CA GLU A 3 8.60 -3.15 -40.61
C GLU A 3 7.45 -3.10 -39.59
N ASP A 4 6.25 -3.59 -39.96
CA ASP A 4 5.02 -3.50 -39.17
C ASP A 4 4.33 -4.87 -38.97
N GLY A 5 5.10 -5.83 -38.49
CA GLY A 5 4.61 -7.18 -38.14
C GLY A 5 4.20 -7.32 -36.68
N ILE A 6 3.64 -6.28 -36.03
CA ILE A 6 3.09 -6.45 -34.67
C ILE A 6 1.98 -7.50 -34.78
N SER A 7 2.20 -8.67 -34.17
CA SER A 7 1.26 -9.77 -34.23
C SER A 7 -0.09 -9.30 -33.68
N LEU A 8 -1.18 -9.54 -34.40
CA LEU A 8 -2.55 -9.24 -33.94
C LEU A 8 -2.83 -9.81 -32.53
N LYS A 9 -2.14 -10.90 -32.17
CA LYS A 9 -2.17 -11.49 -30.84
C LYS A 9 -1.65 -10.53 -29.76
N GLU A 10 -0.51 -9.89 -30.02
CA GLU A 10 0.11 -8.94 -29.08
C GLU A 10 -0.74 -7.69 -28.91
N GLN A 11 -1.33 -7.16 -29.97
CA GLN A 11 -2.29 -6.05 -29.87
C GLN A 11 -3.50 -6.43 -29.03
N ARG A 12 -4.05 -7.64 -29.21
CA ARG A 12 -5.18 -8.11 -28.42
C ARG A 12 -4.83 -8.23 -26.93
N GLU A 13 -3.67 -8.81 -26.60
CA GLU A 13 -3.20 -8.94 -25.22
C GLU A 13 -3.02 -7.57 -24.53
N ARG A 14 -2.43 -6.60 -25.24
CA ARG A 14 -2.30 -5.20 -24.77
C ARG A 14 -3.64 -4.56 -24.47
N VAL A 15 -4.59 -4.71 -25.38
CA VAL A 15 -5.94 -4.14 -25.24
C VAL A 15 -6.67 -4.78 -24.05
N THR A 16 -6.60 -6.11 -23.90
CA THR A 16 -7.22 -6.82 -22.77
C THR A 16 -6.61 -6.40 -21.44
N GLY A 17 -5.29 -6.30 -21.34
CA GLY A 17 -4.60 -5.84 -20.14
C GLY A 17 -4.99 -4.40 -19.75
N ALA A 18 -5.06 -3.50 -20.72
CA ALA A 18 -5.49 -2.12 -20.50
C ALA A 18 -6.94 -2.02 -20.00
N TYR A 19 -7.86 -2.82 -20.55
CA TYR A 19 -9.25 -2.85 -20.07
C TYR A 19 -9.39 -3.42 -18.67
N LEU A 20 -8.60 -4.45 -18.32
CA LEU A 20 -8.60 -5.01 -16.98
C LEU A 20 -8.05 -4.01 -15.97
N GLN A 21 -6.90 -3.39 -16.27
CA GLN A 21 -6.31 -2.33 -15.47
C GLN A 21 -7.30 -1.20 -15.22
N ARG A 22 -8.02 -0.77 -16.28
CA ARG A 22 -9.03 0.27 -16.20
C ARG A 22 -10.17 -0.10 -15.25
N SER A 23 -10.70 -1.31 -15.39
CA SER A 23 -11.80 -1.79 -14.54
C SER A 23 -11.38 -1.80 -13.06
N ILE A 24 -10.16 -2.25 -12.77
CA ILE A 24 -9.58 -2.24 -11.42
C ILE A 24 -9.44 -0.80 -10.91
N SER A 25 -8.84 0.10 -11.70
CA SER A 25 -8.64 1.50 -11.31
C SER A 25 -9.95 2.22 -11.02
N VAL A 26 -11.02 1.98 -11.80
CA VAL A 26 -12.35 2.55 -11.53
C VAL A 26 -12.92 2.03 -10.22
N GLY A 27 -12.81 0.72 -9.96
CA GLY A 27 -13.21 0.12 -8.67
C GLY A 27 -12.45 0.74 -7.50
N MET A 28 -11.13 0.94 -7.65
CA MET A 28 -10.29 1.59 -6.64
C MET A 28 -10.69 3.04 -6.38
N VAL A 29 -11.00 3.84 -7.41
CA VAL A 29 -11.51 5.22 -7.20
C VAL A 29 -12.75 5.20 -6.33
N ILE A 30 -13.72 4.34 -6.64
CA ILE A 30 -14.98 4.25 -5.88
C ILE A 30 -14.71 3.85 -4.43
N LEU A 31 -13.83 2.87 -4.21
CA LEU A 31 -13.43 2.42 -2.89
C LEU A 31 -12.75 3.54 -2.09
N PHE A 32 -11.75 4.22 -2.66
CA PHE A 32 -11.05 5.30 -1.98
C PHE A 32 -11.95 6.52 -1.73
N MET A 33 -12.90 6.83 -2.62
CA MET A 33 -13.90 7.86 -2.39
C MET A 33 -14.81 7.50 -1.20
N TYR A 34 -15.24 6.24 -1.10
CA TYR A 34 -16.02 5.74 0.02
C TYR A 34 -15.23 5.79 1.34
N CYS A 35 -13.99 5.30 1.34
CA CYS A 35 -13.08 5.36 2.48
C CYS A 35 -12.76 6.80 2.90
N GLY A 36 -12.54 7.69 1.93
CA GLY A 36 -12.32 9.12 2.15
C GLY A 36 -13.53 9.78 2.80
N TRP A 37 -14.74 9.48 2.33
CA TRP A 37 -15.98 9.97 2.93
C TRP A 37 -16.15 9.53 4.39
N ILE A 38 -15.93 8.24 4.68
CA ILE A 38 -15.96 7.72 6.06
C ILE A 38 -14.92 8.43 6.91
N THR A 39 -13.71 8.61 6.39
CA THR A 39 -12.61 9.21 7.14
C THR A 39 -12.85 10.69 7.42
N ILE A 40 -13.43 11.45 6.48
CA ILE A 40 -13.85 12.84 6.70
C ILE A 40 -14.87 12.93 7.83
N ARG A 41 -15.86 12.02 7.87
CA ARG A 41 -16.83 11.94 8.97
C ARG A 41 -16.15 11.67 10.31
N LEU A 42 -15.20 10.72 10.35
CA LEU A 42 -14.41 10.42 11.55
C LEU A 42 -13.56 11.63 11.99
N MET A 43 -12.90 12.30 11.04
CA MET A 43 -12.06 13.46 11.30
C MET A 43 -12.85 14.64 11.88
N ARG A 44 -14.11 14.84 11.44
CA ARG A 44 -15.00 15.85 12.04
C ARG A 44 -15.29 15.58 13.52
N THR A 45 -15.37 14.32 13.93
CA THR A 45 -15.57 13.96 15.35
C THR A 45 -14.30 14.00 16.19
N ARG A 46 -13.13 13.73 15.58
CA ARG A 46 -11.84 13.64 16.28
C ARG A 46 -10.68 14.20 15.43
N PRO A 47 -10.57 15.53 15.25
CA PRO A 47 -9.65 16.13 14.28
C PRO A 47 -8.17 15.98 14.62
N ARG A 48 -7.83 15.65 15.87
CA ARG A 48 -6.44 15.48 16.33
C ARG A 48 -5.96 14.03 16.37
N ALA A 49 -6.77 13.08 15.90
CA ALA A 49 -6.36 11.69 15.82
C ALA A 49 -5.44 11.49 14.60
N ILE A 50 -4.15 11.22 14.83
CA ILE A 50 -3.17 10.97 13.76
C ILE A 50 -3.67 9.89 12.79
N ALA A 51 -4.27 8.81 13.30
CA ALA A 51 -4.88 7.78 12.46
C ALA A 51 -5.92 8.33 11.45
N SER A 52 -6.77 9.28 11.85
CA SER A 52 -7.74 9.88 10.93
C SER A 52 -7.05 10.74 9.85
N ILE A 53 -5.95 11.40 10.19
CA ILE A 53 -5.15 12.18 9.22
C ILE A 53 -4.45 11.24 8.24
N CYS A 54 -3.82 10.17 8.72
CA CYS A 54 -3.18 9.15 7.89
C CYS A 54 -4.17 8.48 6.94
N CYS A 55 -5.34 8.06 7.42
CA CYS A 55 -6.37 7.46 6.56
C CYS A 55 -6.89 8.46 5.51
N LEU A 56 -6.98 9.76 5.86
CA LEU A 56 -7.42 10.77 4.91
C LEU A 56 -6.35 10.98 3.83
N LEU A 57 -5.08 11.04 4.24
CA LEU A 57 -3.94 11.17 3.34
C LEU A 57 -3.84 9.96 2.40
N GLN A 58 -4.04 8.74 2.91
CA GLN A 58 -4.11 7.53 2.09
C GLN A 58 -5.25 7.62 1.07
N ALA A 59 -6.46 7.97 1.51
CA ALA A 59 -7.61 8.06 0.60
C ALA A 59 -7.42 9.14 -0.48
N THR A 60 -6.90 10.32 -0.12
CA THR A 60 -6.65 11.39 -1.10
C THR A 60 -5.60 10.99 -2.12
N VAL A 61 -4.48 10.42 -1.67
CA VAL A 61 -3.42 9.97 -2.58
C VAL A 61 -3.90 8.81 -3.46
N GLY A 62 -4.72 7.89 -2.93
CA GLY A 62 -5.34 6.80 -3.68
C GLY A 62 -6.28 7.29 -4.77
N ILE A 63 -7.11 8.29 -4.48
CA ILE A 63 -7.96 8.96 -5.47
C ILE A 63 -7.09 9.63 -6.54
N THR A 64 -6.09 10.43 -6.15
CA THR A 64 -5.22 11.14 -7.10
C THR A 64 -4.48 10.17 -8.01
N TYR A 65 -3.87 9.11 -7.45
CA TYR A 65 -3.20 8.08 -8.23
C TYR A 65 -4.16 7.39 -9.21
N SER A 66 -5.34 6.99 -8.74
CA SER A 66 -6.31 6.29 -9.58
C SER A 66 -6.85 7.18 -10.72
N LEU A 67 -7.01 8.49 -10.48
CA LEU A 67 -7.35 9.46 -11.52
C LEU A 67 -6.22 9.61 -12.54
N ILE A 68 -4.96 9.67 -12.11
CA ILE A 68 -3.79 9.68 -13.00
C ILE A 68 -3.77 8.41 -13.84
N ALA A 69 -3.98 7.25 -13.23
CA ALA A 69 -4.01 5.96 -13.91
C ALA A 69 -5.18 5.83 -14.91
N VAL A 70 -6.34 6.44 -14.63
CA VAL A 70 -7.45 6.52 -15.60
C VAL A 70 -7.11 7.52 -16.72
N SER A 71 -6.40 8.60 -16.40
CA SER A 71 -6.08 9.65 -17.38
C SER A 71 -5.17 9.16 -18.51
N THR A 72 -4.32 8.14 -18.27
CA THR A 72 -3.42 7.57 -19.30
C THR A 72 -4.18 6.97 -20.50
N LEU A 73 -5.49 6.80 -20.38
CA LEU A 73 -6.36 6.28 -21.45
C LEU A 73 -6.79 7.33 -22.47
N PHE A 74 -6.69 8.62 -22.13
CA PHE A 74 -7.12 9.68 -23.01
C PHE A 74 -5.96 10.14 -23.91
N PRO A 75 -6.22 10.51 -25.18
CA PRO A 75 -5.22 11.15 -26.01
C PRO A 75 -4.79 12.46 -25.33
N GLY A 76 -3.50 12.59 -25.01
CA GLY A 76 -2.97 13.71 -24.22
C GLY A 76 -3.07 13.55 -22.70
N GLY A 77 -3.39 12.36 -22.21
CA GLY A 77 -3.41 12.01 -20.79
C GLY A 77 -2.03 12.00 -20.12
N ALA A 78 -1.99 11.49 -18.88
CA ALA A 78 -0.73 11.37 -18.14
C ALA A 78 0.29 10.50 -18.90
N THR A 79 1.55 10.93 -18.87
CA THR A 79 2.65 10.13 -19.42
C THR A 79 2.86 8.88 -18.59
N CYS A 80 3.42 7.84 -19.23
CA CYS A 80 3.74 6.58 -18.55
C CYS A 80 4.57 6.81 -17.29
N TRP A 81 5.57 7.68 -17.41
CA TRP A 81 6.44 8.10 -16.32
C TRP A 81 5.68 8.78 -15.17
N ALA A 82 4.71 9.65 -15.46
CA ALA A 82 3.90 10.30 -14.44
C ALA A 82 3.01 9.30 -13.67
N SER A 83 2.40 8.32 -14.36
CA SER A 83 1.59 7.28 -13.72
C SER A 83 2.42 6.39 -12.80
N VAL A 84 3.59 6.00 -13.29
CA VAL A 84 4.62 5.22 -12.61
C VAL A 84 5.09 5.97 -11.35
N TRP A 85 5.44 7.25 -11.45
CA TRP A 85 5.79 8.07 -10.30
C TRP A 85 4.66 8.26 -9.28
N ALA A 86 3.44 8.50 -9.77
CA ALA A 86 2.28 8.62 -8.91
C ALA A 86 2.06 7.32 -8.12
N ALA A 87 2.24 6.17 -8.75
CA ALA A 87 2.19 4.86 -8.10
C ALA A 87 3.24 4.72 -6.99
N ALA A 88 4.48 5.14 -7.25
CA ALA A 88 5.58 5.10 -6.28
C ALA A 88 5.28 5.91 -5.02
N VAL A 89 4.84 7.16 -5.22
CA VAL A 89 4.49 8.08 -4.13
C VAL A 89 3.30 7.52 -3.34
N ALA A 90 2.30 7.01 -4.05
CA ALA A 90 1.12 6.43 -3.45
C ALA A 90 1.43 5.25 -2.52
N ILE A 91 2.25 4.32 -3.00
CA ILE A 91 2.74 3.18 -2.22
C ILE A 91 3.53 3.66 -1.00
N ALA A 92 4.48 4.58 -1.17
CA ALA A 92 5.33 5.05 -0.07
C ALA A 92 4.53 5.79 1.01
N VAL A 93 3.55 6.61 0.61
CA VAL A 93 2.64 7.29 1.54
C VAL A 93 1.76 6.28 2.27
N ASN A 94 1.26 5.26 1.56
CA ASN A 94 0.47 4.19 2.17
C ASN A 94 1.26 3.48 3.28
N ASP A 95 2.43 2.95 2.95
CA ASP A 95 3.25 2.19 3.90
C ASP A 95 3.65 3.07 5.10
N GLY A 96 4.06 4.31 4.85
CA GLY A 96 4.37 5.27 5.91
C GLY A 96 3.18 5.56 6.83
N CYS A 97 1.97 5.68 6.28
CA CYS A 97 0.76 5.89 7.05
C CYS A 97 0.40 4.67 7.90
N VAL A 98 0.42 3.46 7.33
CA VAL A 98 0.13 2.21 8.05
C VAL A 98 1.10 2.04 9.22
N SER A 99 2.42 2.12 8.97
CA SER A 99 3.42 1.97 10.03
C SER A 99 3.32 3.06 11.09
N THR A 100 2.98 4.30 10.71
CA THR A 100 2.75 5.40 11.68
C THR A 100 1.56 5.13 12.58
N VAL A 101 0.43 4.65 12.03
CA VAL A 101 -0.77 4.32 12.81
C VAL A 101 -0.49 3.18 13.77
N ILE A 102 0.17 2.11 13.30
CA ILE A 102 0.52 0.97 14.13
C ILE A 102 1.48 1.41 15.25
N LEU A 103 2.52 2.18 14.92
CA LEU A 103 3.46 2.74 15.90
C LEU A 103 2.73 3.62 16.93
N GLN A 104 1.83 4.49 16.50
CA GLN A 104 1.05 5.34 17.41
C GLN A 104 0.23 4.49 18.40
N LYS A 105 -0.45 3.45 17.90
CA LYS A 105 -1.25 2.54 18.74
C LYS A 105 -0.35 1.79 19.72
N ALA A 106 0.75 1.22 19.26
CA ALA A 106 1.71 0.54 20.12
C ALA A 106 2.29 1.49 21.19
N TYR A 107 2.64 2.73 20.82
CA TYR A 107 3.18 3.74 21.72
C TYR A 107 2.21 4.13 22.84
N VAL A 108 0.94 4.36 22.50
CA VAL A 108 -0.10 4.67 23.51
C VAL A 108 -0.31 3.49 24.45
N VAL A 109 -0.35 2.28 23.90
CA VAL A 109 -0.62 1.05 24.63
C VAL A 109 0.53 0.69 25.60
N HIS A 110 1.78 0.96 25.24
CA HIS A 110 2.96 0.71 26.09
C HIS A 110 3.27 1.81 27.11
N GLN A 111 2.34 2.73 27.37
CA GLN A 111 2.57 3.89 28.24
C GLN A 111 3.74 4.78 27.79
N ARG A 112 3.89 4.98 26.47
CA ARG A 112 4.81 5.97 25.87
C ARG A 112 6.30 5.73 26.15
N PRO A 113 6.85 4.53 25.91
CA PRO A 113 8.27 4.28 26.12
C PRO A 113 9.10 5.04 25.08
N ARG A 114 10.12 5.78 25.52
CA ARG A 114 10.96 6.61 24.63
C ARG A 114 11.65 5.79 23.53
N TRP A 115 11.98 4.53 23.79
CA TRP A 115 12.64 3.65 22.81
C TRP A 115 11.80 3.45 21.54
N MET A 116 10.46 3.45 21.62
CA MET A 116 9.60 3.33 20.43
C MET A 116 9.71 4.53 19.47
N LEU A 117 10.16 5.69 19.96
CA LEU A 117 10.37 6.86 19.10
C LEU A 117 11.52 6.66 18.11
N VAL A 118 12.43 5.70 18.35
CA VAL A 118 13.53 5.37 17.44
C VAL A 118 13.02 4.82 16.10
N PHE A 119 11.84 4.18 16.08
CA PHE A 119 11.25 3.68 14.84
C PHE A 119 10.68 4.79 13.95
N GLY A 120 10.34 5.96 14.51
CA GLY A 120 9.84 7.09 13.73
C GLY A 120 10.84 7.53 12.64
N PRO A 121 12.10 7.84 12.99
CA PRO A 121 13.16 8.09 12.03
C PRO A 121 13.41 6.93 11.07
N LEU A 122 13.31 5.68 11.52
CA LEU A 122 13.50 4.51 10.66
C LEU A 122 12.44 4.44 9.54
N ILE A 123 11.18 4.69 9.87
CA ILE A 123 10.08 4.83 8.89
C ILE A 123 10.32 6.05 8.00
N GLY A 124 10.78 7.16 8.57
CA GLY A 124 11.10 8.38 7.82
C GLY A 124 12.24 8.19 6.81
N ILE A 125 13.21 7.32 7.11
CA ILE A 125 14.35 6.98 6.23
C ILE A 125 13.96 5.94 5.17
N SER A 126 13.06 5.00 5.46
CA SER A 126 12.65 3.99 4.48
C SER A 126 11.92 4.61 3.29
N ILE A 127 11.08 5.62 3.52
CA ILE A 127 10.32 6.33 2.47
C ILE A 127 11.22 6.91 1.36
N PRO A 128 12.23 7.76 1.63
CA PRO A 128 13.09 8.32 0.59
C PRO A 128 13.98 7.27 -0.08
N ILE A 129 14.41 6.22 0.64
CA ILE A 129 15.19 5.13 0.05
C ILE A 129 14.34 4.39 -0.99
N ILE A 130 13.13 3.99 -0.62
CA ILE A 130 12.21 3.29 -1.52
C ILE A 130 11.84 4.19 -2.69
N ALA A 131 11.46 5.45 -2.42
CA ALA A 131 11.17 6.43 -3.46
C ALA A 131 12.35 6.58 -4.42
N TYR A 132 13.58 6.78 -3.93
CA TYR A 132 14.76 6.92 -4.78
C TYR A 132 15.00 5.70 -5.69
N THR A 133 14.87 4.49 -5.16
CA THR A 133 15.01 3.27 -5.98
C THR A 133 13.94 3.17 -7.05
N THR A 134 12.72 3.61 -6.75
CA THR A 134 11.63 3.61 -7.73
C THR A 134 11.83 4.68 -8.80
N VAL A 135 12.30 5.86 -8.42
CA VAL A 135 12.56 6.99 -9.33
C VAL A 135 13.67 6.71 -10.33
N THR A 136 14.71 6.00 -9.88
CA THR A 136 15.85 5.61 -10.73
C THR A 136 15.54 4.41 -11.63
N SER A 137 14.42 3.72 -11.40
CA SER A 137 14.00 2.58 -12.21
C SER A 137 13.34 3.04 -13.52
N PRO A 138 13.68 2.46 -14.68
CA PRO A 138 13.10 2.84 -15.95
C PRO A 138 11.62 2.42 -16.04
N ALA A 139 10.80 3.33 -16.57
CA ALA A 139 9.42 3.05 -16.92
C ALA A 139 9.39 2.33 -18.28
N VAL A 140 8.74 1.17 -18.35
CA VAL A 140 8.60 0.38 -19.57
C VAL A 140 7.12 0.16 -19.90
N LEU A 141 6.77 0.25 -21.18
CA LEU A 141 5.45 -0.18 -21.65
C LEU A 141 5.47 -1.69 -21.83
N GLY A 142 4.68 -2.39 -21.01
CA GLY A 142 4.56 -3.84 -21.07
C GLY A 142 3.42 -4.29 -21.99
N PRO A 143 3.48 -5.52 -22.52
CA PRO A 143 2.39 -6.07 -23.34
C PRO A 143 1.11 -6.34 -22.55
N THR A 144 1.18 -6.49 -21.22
CA THR A 144 0.04 -6.84 -20.37
C THR A 144 -0.40 -5.72 -19.43
N CYS A 145 0.48 -4.76 -19.14
CA CYS A 145 0.18 -3.61 -18.29
C CYS A 145 0.62 -2.36 -19.05
N ALA A 146 -0.26 -1.36 -19.15
CA ALA A 146 -0.02 -0.19 -19.99
C ALA A 146 1.31 0.50 -19.63
N CYS A 147 1.61 0.59 -18.33
CA CYS A 147 2.83 1.15 -17.78
C CYS A 147 3.28 0.36 -16.56
N GLY A 148 4.55 -0.04 -16.54
CA GLY A 148 5.16 -0.75 -15.44
C GLY A 148 6.57 -0.24 -15.13
N PHE A 149 7.06 -0.61 -13.96
CA PHE A 149 8.46 -0.42 -13.58
C PHE A 149 9.23 -1.69 -13.86
N LEU A 150 10.44 -1.53 -14.41
CA LEU A 150 11.44 -2.59 -14.33
C LEU A 150 12.16 -2.47 -12.98
N TYR A 151 11.54 -3.01 -11.92
CA TYR A 151 12.14 -2.98 -10.60
C TYR A 151 13.38 -3.88 -10.56
N PRO A 152 14.45 -3.44 -9.87
CA PRO A 152 15.55 -4.35 -9.58
C PRO A 152 15.08 -5.44 -8.61
N PRO A 153 15.64 -6.67 -8.71
CA PRO A 153 15.17 -7.81 -7.92
C PRO A 153 15.30 -7.60 -6.40
N TYR A 154 16.19 -6.72 -5.94
CA TYR A 154 16.35 -6.38 -4.53
C TYR A 154 15.27 -5.45 -3.98
N TYR A 155 14.48 -4.77 -4.83
CA TYR A 155 13.50 -3.78 -4.40
C TYR A 155 12.47 -4.37 -3.43
N LEU A 156 11.95 -5.55 -3.75
CA LEU A 156 10.94 -6.24 -2.95
C LEU A 156 11.51 -6.69 -1.61
N TRP A 157 12.71 -7.26 -1.62
CA TRP A 157 13.42 -7.66 -0.40
C TRP A 157 13.74 -6.46 0.49
N MET A 158 14.10 -5.32 -0.10
CA MET A 158 14.33 -4.08 0.62
C MET A 158 13.05 -3.57 1.26
N ARG A 159 11.94 -3.49 0.50
CA ARG A 159 10.63 -3.07 1.03
C ARG A 159 10.15 -4.00 2.14
N PHE A 160 10.23 -5.30 1.92
CA PHE A 160 9.91 -6.32 2.92
C PHE A 160 10.78 -6.14 4.18
N GLY A 161 12.09 -5.99 4.02
CA GLY A 161 13.03 -5.82 5.12
C GLY A 161 12.78 -4.56 5.96
N PHE A 162 12.27 -3.48 5.38
CA PHE A 162 11.87 -2.30 6.15
C PHE A 162 10.54 -2.49 6.85
N TYR A 163 9.47 -2.80 6.13
CA TYR A 163 8.12 -2.73 6.69
C TYR A 163 7.72 -3.98 7.49
N PHE A 164 8.05 -5.17 7.00
CA PHE A 164 7.59 -6.41 7.63
C PHE A 164 8.11 -6.58 9.06
N PRO A 165 9.43 -6.41 9.36
CA PRO A 165 9.90 -6.50 10.74
C PRO A 165 9.28 -5.43 11.65
N MET A 166 9.08 -4.21 11.15
CA MET A 166 8.45 -3.14 11.94
C MET A 166 7.00 -3.51 12.29
N ASP A 167 6.22 -3.94 11.31
CA ASP A 167 4.83 -4.33 11.52
C ASP A 167 4.72 -5.54 12.46
N VAL A 168 5.62 -6.52 12.34
CA VAL A 168 5.68 -7.68 13.25
C VAL A 168 6.02 -7.24 14.67
N VAL A 169 7.05 -6.41 14.87
CA VAL A 169 7.46 -5.92 16.20
C VAL A 169 6.31 -5.15 16.87
N PHE A 170 5.65 -4.25 16.15
CA PHE A 170 4.55 -3.49 16.71
C PHE A 170 3.30 -4.33 16.95
N SER A 171 3.02 -5.28 16.06
CA SER A 171 1.92 -6.24 16.23
C SER A 171 2.11 -7.09 17.48
N ILE A 172 3.31 -7.65 17.69
CA ILE A 172 3.66 -8.39 18.90
C ILE A 172 3.53 -7.50 20.14
N ALA A 173 4.04 -6.26 20.06
CA ALA A 173 3.96 -5.30 21.15
C ALA A 173 2.49 -4.98 21.51
N PHE A 174 1.64 -4.75 20.52
CA PHE A 174 0.21 -4.51 20.70
C PHE A 174 -0.50 -5.71 21.34
N ILE A 175 -0.33 -6.90 20.77
CA ILE A 175 -0.94 -8.14 21.26
C ILE A 175 -0.53 -8.42 22.71
N ARG A 176 0.75 -8.24 23.05
CA ARG A 176 1.26 -8.48 24.41
C ARG A 176 0.54 -7.63 25.45
N VAL A 177 0.28 -6.36 25.16
CA VAL A 177 -0.39 -5.48 26.13
C VAL A 177 -1.89 -5.72 26.18
N VAL A 178 -2.53 -5.93 25.03
CA VAL A 178 -3.96 -6.29 25.00
C VAL A 178 -4.20 -7.59 25.78
N TYR A 179 -3.30 -8.58 25.63
CA TYR A 179 -3.35 -9.82 26.39
C TYR A 179 -3.19 -9.61 27.90
N ARG A 180 -2.26 -8.74 28.34
CA ARG A 180 -2.12 -8.37 29.75
C ARG A 180 -3.38 -7.71 30.30
N GLN A 181 -3.90 -6.70 29.62
CA GLN A 181 -5.11 -5.98 30.02
C GLN A 181 -6.34 -6.89 30.05
N TYR A 182 -6.43 -7.84 29.10
CA TYR A 182 -7.48 -8.86 29.10
C TYR A 182 -7.40 -9.78 30.34
N ARG A 183 -6.18 -10.20 30.73
CA ARG A 183 -5.96 -11.04 31.91
C ARG A 183 -6.29 -10.31 33.21
N ASP A 184 -5.93 -9.04 33.31
CA ASP A 184 -6.05 -8.26 34.55
C ASP A 184 -7.47 -7.74 34.79
N VAL A 185 -8.14 -7.21 33.75
CA VAL A 185 -9.45 -6.56 33.88
C VAL A 185 -10.62 -7.52 33.60
N LYS A 186 -10.38 -8.64 32.90
CA LYS A 186 -11.38 -9.65 32.49
C LYS A 186 -12.65 -9.08 31.84
N ALA A 187 -12.64 -7.86 31.31
CA ALA A 187 -13.84 -7.27 30.74
C ALA A 187 -14.15 -7.85 29.35
N LYS A 188 -15.44 -8.10 29.09
CA LYS A 188 -15.93 -8.58 27.79
C LYS A 188 -15.57 -7.65 26.62
N LEU A 189 -15.46 -6.34 26.87
CA LEU A 189 -15.06 -5.35 25.86
C LEU A 189 -13.62 -5.57 25.36
N TRP A 190 -12.69 -5.87 26.27
CA TRP A 190 -11.30 -6.17 25.92
C TRP A 190 -11.17 -7.46 25.11
N LYS A 191 -12.04 -8.45 25.38
CA LYS A 191 -12.08 -9.68 24.57
C LYS A 191 -12.44 -9.38 23.11
N ARG A 192 -13.49 -8.57 22.87
CA ARG A 192 -13.91 -8.21 21.51
C ARG A 192 -12.85 -7.37 20.80
N LEU A 193 -12.31 -6.36 21.48
CA LEU A 193 -11.23 -5.53 20.93
C LEU A 193 -9.99 -6.36 20.56
N MET A 194 -9.64 -7.34 21.39
CA MET A 194 -8.53 -8.27 21.11
C MET A 194 -8.82 -9.13 19.89
N GLN A 195 -10.03 -9.68 19.76
CA GLN A 195 -10.41 -10.50 18.60
C GLN A 195 -10.38 -9.69 17.30
N ASP A 196 -10.98 -8.50 17.30
CA ASP A 196 -11.00 -7.63 16.12
C ASP A 196 -9.58 -7.16 15.76
N GLY A 197 -8.78 -6.78 16.76
CA GLY A 197 -7.40 -6.34 16.55
C GLY A 197 -6.48 -7.46 16.02
N ILE A 198 -6.56 -8.66 16.59
CA ILE A 198 -5.78 -9.83 16.11
C ILE A 198 -6.20 -10.20 14.70
N GLN A 199 -7.51 -10.18 14.39
CA GLN A 199 -7.99 -10.50 13.05
C GLN A 199 -7.44 -9.50 12.01
N VAL A 200 -7.49 -8.19 12.29
CA VAL A 200 -6.96 -7.18 11.38
C VAL A 200 -5.45 -7.32 11.19
N ILE A 201 -4.69 -7.50 12.28
CA ILE A 201 -3.23 -7.73 12.22
C ILE A 201 -2.90 -8.98 11.41
N LEU A 202 -3.60 -10.08 11.66
CA LEU A 202 -3.38 -11.34 10.95
C LEU A 202 -3.71 -11.17 9.46
N CYS A 203 -4.84 -10.55 9.12
CA CYS A 203 -5.22 -10.26 7.75
C CYS A 203 -4.14 -9.43 7.03
N MET A 204 -3.65 -8.36 7.64
CA MET A 204 -2.58 -7.54 7.06
C MET A 204 -1.29 -8.35 6.87
N ALA A 205 -0.85 -9.09 7.89
CA ALA A 205 0.35 -9.92 7.81
C ALA A 205 0.24 -11.01 6.73
N THR A 206 -0.93 -11.65 6.62
CA THR A 206 -1.19 -12.64 5.56
C THR A 206 -1.25 -12.00 4.19
N SER A 207 -1.81 -10.79 4.07
CA SER A 207 -1.87 -10.05 2.81
C SER A 207 -0.47 -9.70 2.31
N HIS A 208 0.36 -9.10 3.17
CA HIS A 208 1.76 -8.79 2.86
C HIS A 208 2.56 -10.03 2.48
N LEU A 209 2.36 -11.16 3.19
CA LEU A 209 3.05 -12.41 2.90
C LEU A 209 2.61 -13.00 1.54
N ILE A 210 1.30 -13.03 1.26
CA ILE A 210 0.76 -13.51 -0.02
C ILE A 210 1.24 -12.62 -1.16
N CYS A 211 1.18 -11.29 -0.98
CA CYS A 211 1.67 -10.31 -1.95
C CYS A 211 3.17 -10.55 -2.23
N LEU A 212 4.00 -10.71 -1.20
CA LEU A 212 5.42 -11.02 -1.37
C LEU A 212 5.64 -12.31 -2.17
N LEU A 213 4.93 -13.39 -1.82
CA LEU A 213 5.09 -14.68 -2.49
C LEU A 213 4.66 -14.59 -3.97
N LEU A 214 3.52 -13.96 -4.25
CA LEU A 214 3.02 -13.79 -5.61
C LEU A 214 4.00 -13.02 -6.50
N VAL A 215 4.59 -11.94 -5.95
CA VAL A 215 5.54 -11.11 -6.70
C VAL A 215 6.91 -11.80 -6.82
N THR A 216 7.40 -12.46 -5.76
CA THR A 216 8.72 -13.11 -5.75
C THR A 216 8.78 -14.30 -6.70
N PHE A 217 7.70 -15.09 -6.78
CA PHE A 217 7.60 -16.21 -7.70
C PHE A 217 7.09 -15.80 -9.09
N ASP A 218 6.90 -14.50 -9.32
CA ASP A 218 6.38 -13.93 -10.57
C ASP A 218 5.10 -14.64 -11.06
N VAL A 219 4.23 -15.03 -10.13
CA VAL A 219 3.05 -15.90 -10.41
C VAL A 219 2.11 -15.23 -11.42
N VAL A 220 2.05 -13.90 -11.38
CA VAL A 220 1.16 -13.09 -12.23
C VAL A 220 1.94 -12.38 -13.35
N GLY A 221 3.24 -12.66 -13.50
CA GLY A 221 4.11 -12.00 -14.47
C GLY A 221 4.15 -10.47 -14.24
N SER A 222 4.05 -9.72 -15.33
CA SER A 222 3.98 -8.25 -15.32
C SER A 222 2.84 -7.66 -14.47
N PHE A 223 1.78 -8.42 -14.15
CA PHE A 223 0.70 -7.94 -13.26
C PHE A 223 1.10 -7.92 -11.78
N SER A 224 2.28 -8.43 -11.43
CA SER A 224 2.80 -8.40 -10.06
C SER A 224 2.79 -6.99 -9.44
N VAL A 225 2.97 -5.93 -10.24
CA VAL A 225 2.85 -4.53 -9.78
C VAL A 225 1.41 -4.17 -9.38
N MET A 226 0.39 -4.72 -10.05
CA MET A 226 -1.00 -4.50 -9.65
C MET A 226 -1.35 -5.22 -8.36
N VAL A 227 -0.74 -6.37 -8.07
CA VAL A 227 -0.93 -7.06 -6.79
C VAL A 227 -0.51 -6.16 -5.63
N ILE A 228 0.61 -5.46 -5.77
CA ILE A 228 1.08 -4.47 -4.80
C ILE A 228 0.07 -3.31 -4.62
N MET A 229 -0.62 -2.92 -5.69
CA MET A 229 -1.65 -1.89 -5.63
C MET A 229 -2.96 -2.38 -5.01
N ILE A 230 -3.29 -3.66 -5.18
CA ILE A 230 -4.48 -4.28 -4.59
C ILE A 230 -4.31 -4.51 -3.08
N ASP A 231 -3.06 -4.68 -2.62
CA ASP A 231 -2.71 -4.80 -1.20
C ASP A 231 -2.94 -3.50 -0.42
N TRP A 232 -3.13 -2.36 -1.09
CA TRP A 232 -3.49 -1.07 -0.50
C TRP A 232 -4.95 -1.03 -0.04
#